data_AF-A0A955FZQ7-F1
#
_entry.id   AF-A0A955FZQ7-F1
#
_cell.length_a   1.000
_cell.length_b   1.000
_cell.length_c   1.000
_cell.angle_alpha   90.00
_cell.angle_beta   90.00
_cell.angle_gamma   90.00
#
_symmetry.space_group_name_H-M   'P 1'
#
loop_
_entity.id
_entity.type
_entity.pdbx_description
1 polymer ?
#
loop_
_entity_poly.entity_id
_entity_poly.type
_entity_poly.pdbx_seq_one_letter_code
_entity_poly.pdbx_strand_id
1 'polypeptide(L)'
;LLLYVRDDTEALSGYMRSVSTAYSMYYNKKYKSRGHVFQSIFKAVAIGTDTYFAHITRYIHMNPRTYMTYKWSSLPAYLGEPHEDWLSPERAMTMTPTEYRRFIDEYTDKKKEFGYIKHLLADA
;
A
#
# COMPACT_ATOMS: atom_id res chain seq x y z
N LEU A 1 0.33 3.74 0.06
CA LEU A 1 1.42 4.10 0.98
C LEU A 1 0.89 3.97 2.39
N LEU A 2 1.61 3.29 3.27
CA LEU A 2 1.28 3.20 4.68
C LEU A 2 2.30 4.01 5.46
N LEU A 3 1.84 4.87 6.35
CA LEU A 3 2.69 5.73 7.16
C LEU A 3 2.33 5.51 8.62
N TYR A 4 3.35 5.22 9.43
CA TYR A 4 3.21 5.26 10.88
C TYR A 4 3.43 6.70 11.34
N VAL A 5 2.38 7.32 11.87
CA VAL A 5 2.41 8.69 12.37
C VAL A 5 2.00 8.64 13.84
N ARG A 6 2.79 9.27 14.72
CA ARG A 6 2.37 9.45 16.13
C ARG A 6 1.31 10.54 16.16
N ASP A 7 0.17 10.26 16.78
CA ASP A 7 -1.09 11.04 16.90
C ASP A 7 -1.03 12.55 16.61
N ASP A 8 -0.71 12.90 15.36
CA ASP A 8 -0.65 14.27 14.86
C ASP A 8 -1.05 14.30 13.39
N THR A 9 -2.33 14.57 13.17
CA THR A 9 -2.91 14.67 11.83
C THR A 9 -2.45 15.91 11.07
N GLU A 10 -2.01 16.96 11.78
CA GLU A 10 -1.47 18.17 11.17
C GLU A 10 -0.08 17.89 10.60
N ALA A 11 0.76 17.17 11.34
CA ALA A 11 2.06 16.72 10.87
C ALA A 11 1.96 15.86 9.60
N LEU A 12 1.00 14.91 9.54
CA LEU A 12 0.76 14.12 8.34
C LEU A 12 0.35 15.00 7.15
N SER A 13 -0.55 15.96 7.37
CA SER A 13 -1.01 16.87 6.33
C SER A 13 0.11 17.77 5.81
N GLY A 14 0.96 18.28 6.69
CA GLY A 14 2.17 19.05 6.36
C GLY A 14 3.19 18.21 5.57
N TYR A 15 3.44 16.98 6.02
CA TYR A 15 4.34 16.04 5.34
C TYR A 15 3.85 15.73 3.92
N MET A 16 2.59 15.33 3.76
CA MET A 16 2.03 15.01 2.46
C MET A 16 2.02 16.22 1.53
N ARG A 17 1.74 17.43 2.05
CA ARG A 17 1.84 18.67 1.27
C ARG A 17 3.27 18.88 0.75
N SER A 18 4.27 18.73 1.62
CA SER A 18 5.68 18.88 1.24
C SER A 18 6.09 17.89 0.15
N VAL A 19 5.80 16.59 0.35
CA VAL A 19 6.11 15.52 -0.61
C VAL A 19 5.43 15.77 -1.96
N SER A 20 4.14 16.07 -1.96
CA SER A 20 3.39 16.32 -3.19
C SER A 20 3.88 17.56 -3.93
N THR A 21 4.19 18.65 -3.23
CA THR A 21 4.73 19.87 -3.85
C THR A 21 6.11 19.60 -4.46
N ALA A 22 7.03 19.01 -3.69
CA ALA A 22 8.38 18.70 -4.17
C ALA A 22 8.34 17.79 -5.40
N TYR A 23 7.53 16.73 -5.36
CA TYR A 23 7.38 15.81 -6.49
C TYR A 23 6.75 16.47 -7.72
N SER A 24 5.69 17.28 -7.54
CA SER A 24 5.04 17.97 -8.66
C SER A 24 6.01 18.95 -9.36
N MET A 25 6.79 19.70 -8.58
CA MET A 25 7.81 20.61 -9.10
C MET A 25 8.90 19.84 -9.86
N TYR A 26 9.41 18.75 -9.28
CA TYR A 26 10.40 17.89 -9.91
C TYR A 26 9.88 17.30 -11.23
N TYR A 27 8.68 16.72 -11.21
CA TYR A 27 8.07 16.07 -12.38
C TYR A 27 7.88 17.08 -13.52
N ASN A 28 7.24 18.22 -13.25
CA ASN A 28 7.02 19.26 -14.26
C ASN A 28 8.33 19.80 -14.83
N LYS A 29 9.35 20.00 -13.98
CA LYS A 29 10.69 20.43 -14.45
C LYS A 29 11.37 19.37 -15.32
N LYS A 30 11.35 18.10 -14.90
CA LYS A 30 12.01 17.00 -15.61
C LYS A 30 11.38 16.70 -16.96
N TYR A 31 10.06 16.67 -17.02
CA TYR A 31 9.30 16.29 -18.21
C TYR A 31 8.81 17.49 -19.04
N LYS A 32 9.19 18.72 -18.65
CA LYS A 32 8.77 19.98 -19.29
C LYS A 32 7.24 20.13 -19.39
N SER A 33 6.51 19.52 -18.47
CA SER A 33 5.05 19.57 -18.39
C SER A 33 4.57 20.79 -17.59
N ARG A 34 3.28 21.10 -17.67
CA ARG A 34 2.63 22.17 -16.90
C ARG A 34 1.31 21.65 -16.31
N GLY A 35 0.93 22.19 -15.16
CA GLY A 35 -0.34 21.86 -14.51
C GLY A 35 -0.21 20.81 -13.38
N HIS A 36 -1.35 20.27 -13.00
CA HIS A 36 -1.49 19.36 -11.87
C HIS A 36 -0.95 17.96 -12.21
N VAL A 37 -0.09 17.42 -11.34
CA VAL A 37 0.42 16.03 -11.44
C VAL A 37 -0.49 15.05 -10.70
N PHE A 38 -1.06 15.48 -9.57
CA PHE A 38 -1.96 14.68 -8.75
C PHE A 38 -3.43 14.99 -9.09
N GLN A 39 -4.27 13.96 -9.11
CA GLN A 39 -5.69 14.08 -9.43
C GLN A 39 -6.52 14.73 -8.30
N SER A 40 -6.12 14.54 -7.03
CA SER A 40 -6.82 15.09 -5.87
C SER A 40 -5.89 15.17 -4.66
N ILE A 41 -6.42 15.66 -3.53
CA ILE A 41 -5.74 15.60 -2.24
C ILE A 41 -5.59 14.14 -1.76
N PHE A 42 -4.63 13.92 -0.87
CA PHE A 42 -4.49 12.62 -0.22
C PHE A 42 -5.71 12.33 0.67
N LYS A 43 -6.00 11.05 0.85
CA LYS A 43 -6.99 10.56 1.83
C LYS A 43 -6.25 9.74 2.87
N ALA A 44 -6.66 9.87 4.12
CA ALA A 44 -6.13 9.12 5.24
C ALA A 44 -7.28 8.45 6.00
N VAL A 45 -7.05 7.22 6.46
CA VAL A 45 -7.98 6.45 7.29
C VAL A 45 -7.18 5.94 8.47
N ALA A 46 -7.64 6.22 9.69
CA ALA A 46 -7.03 5.71 10.90
C ALA A 46 -7.21 4.19 10.98
N ILE A 47 -6.14 3.49 11.36
CA ILE A 47 -6.15 2.04 11.55
C ILE A 47 -6.26 1.79 13.05
N GLY A 48 -7.43 1.34 13.51
CA GLY A 48 -7.71 1.19 14.95
C GLY A 48 -7.45 -0.19 15.54
N THR A 49 -7.11 -1.20 14.72
CA THR A 49 -6.92 -2.59 15.18
C THR A 49 -5.82 -3.28 14.39
N ASP A 50 -5.08 -4.18 15.03
CA ASP A 50 -4.01 -4.96 14.39
C ASP A 50 -4.53 -5.85 13.25
N THR A 51 -5.73 -6.41 13.39
CA THR A 51 -6.36 -7.21 12.33
C THR A 51 -6.64 -6.37 11.10
N TYR A 52 -7.23 -5.18 11.26
CA TYR A 52 -7.42 -4.24 10.16
C TYR A 52 -6.09 -3.83 9.54
N PHE A 53 -5.06 -3.60 10.35
CA PHE A 53 -3.73 -3.25 9.87
C PHE A 53 -3.14 -4.35 8.97
N ALA A 54 -3.18 -5.60 9.41
CA ALA A 54 -2.73 -6.76 8.63
C ALA A 54 -3.51 -6.89 7.31
N HIS A 55 -4.81 -6.67 7.32
CA HIS A 55 -5.59 -6.69 6.08
C HIS A 55 -5.23 -5.57 5.11
N ILE A 56 -4.94 -4.36 5.61
CA ILE A 56 -4.52 -3.22 4.78
C ILE A 56 -3.14 -3.44 4.16
N THR A 57 -2.17 -3.99 4.90
CA THR A 57 -0.84 -4.30 4.34
C THR A 57 -0.95 -5.30 3.19
N ARG A 58 -1.74 -6.37 3.36
CA ARG A 58 -2.04 -7.32 2.28
C ARG A 58 -2.73 -6.66 1.09
N TYR A 59 -3.75 -5.82 1.34
CA TYR A 59 -4.46 -5.10 0.29
C TYR A 59 -3.49 -4.24 -0.54
N ILE A 60 -2.61 -3.47 0.11
CA ILE A 60 -1.61 -2.63 -0.57
C ILE A 60 -0.67 -3.48 -1.42
N HIS A 61 -0.12 -4.56 -0.87
CA HIS A 61 0.81 -5.42 -1.60
C HIS A 61 0.15 -6.11 -2.79
N MET A 62 -1.14 -6.45 -2.70
CA MET A 62 -1.88 -7.15 -3.75
C MET A 62 -2.57 -6.22 -4.77
N ASN A 63 -2.41 -4.90 -4.65
CA ASN A 63 -2.96 -3.94 -5.63
C ASN A 63 -2.35 -4.07 -7.03
N PRO A 64 -1.04 -4.28 -7.21
CA PRO A 64 -0.47 -4.53 -8.53
C PRO A 64 -0.98 -5.86 -9.11
N ARG A 65 -1.26 -5.89 -10.43
CA ARG A 65 -1.75 -7.10 -11.11
C ARG A 65 -0.79 -8.29 -10.95
N THR A 66 0.51 -8.03 -11.04
CA THR A 66 1.59 -9.01 -10.86
C THR A 66 2.31 -8.74 -9.54
N TYR A 67 1.57 -8.75 -8.43
CA TYR A 67 2.07 -8.31 -7.13
C TYR A 67 3.35 -9.01 -6.65
N MET A 68 3.53 -10.30 -6.94
CA MET A 68 4.73 -11.06 -6.56
C MET A 68 6.00 -10.60 -7.27
N THR A 69 5.89 -10.01 -8.47
CA THR A 69 7.03 -9.56 -9.28
C THR A 69 7.08 -8.04 -9.44
N TYR A 70 6.22 -7.32 -8.73
CA TYR A 70 6.11 -5.88 -8.85
C TYR A 70 7.25 -5.19 -8.09
N LYS A 71 8.25 -4.70 -8.84
CA LYS A 71 9.47 -4.10 -8.28
C LYS A 71 9.27 -2.88 -7.38
N TRP A 72 8.15 -2.17 -7.51
CA TRP A 72 7.86 -0.97 -6.71
C TRP A 72 6.95 -1.32 -5.53
N SER A 73 7.30 -2.37 -4.81
CA SER A 73 6.56 -2.89 -3.66
C SER A 73 7.51 -3.12 -2.50
N SER A 74 7.01 -2.90 -1.28
CA SER A 74 7.67 -3.35 -0.06
C SER A 74 7.49 -4.85 0.20
N LEU A 75 6.65 -5.55 -0.57
CA LEU A 75 6.36 -6.98 -0.35
C LEU A 75 7.61 -7.86 -0.14
N PRO A 76 8.71 -7.73 -0.93
CA PRO A 76 9.92 -8.52 -0.70
C PRO A 76 10.45 -8.41 0.73
N ALA A 77 10.48 -7.20 1.31
CA ALA A 77 10.91 -6.97 2.68
C ALA A 77 10.06 -7.74 3.70
N TYR A 78 8.74 -7.77 3.48
CA TYR A 78 7.80 -8.53 4.31
C TYR A 78 7.90 -10.04 4.10
N LEU A 79 8.52 -10.49 3.00
CA LEU A 79 8.84 -11.88 2.72
C LEU A 79 10.27 -12.24 3.17
N GLY A 80 10.94 -11.35 3.91
CA GLY A 80 12.26 -11.60 4.50
C GLY A 80 13.43 -11.32 3.56
N GLU A 81 13.19 -10.67 2.43
CA GLU A 81 14.29 -10.22 1.57
C GLU A 81 14.98 -8.97 2.14
N PRO A 82 16.27 -8.75 1.80
CA PRO A 82 16.98 -7.53 2.17
C PRO A 82 16.24 -6.29 1.70
N HIS A 83 16.22 -5.26 2.55
CA HIS A 83 15.53 -4.02 2.29
C HIS A 83 16.21 -2.86 3.02
N GLU A 84 15.77 -1.66 2.70
CA GLU A 84 16.44 -0.45 3.15
C GLU A 84 16.11 -0.13 4.61
N ASP A 85 17.07 0.42 5.35
CA ASP A 85 16.97 0.68 6.79
C ASP A 85 15.77 1.54 7.23
N TRP A 86 15.22 2.34 6.31
CA TRP A 86 14.06 3.19 6.59
C TRP A 86 12.72 2.44 6.50
N LEU A 87 12.71 1.22 5.95
CA LEU A 87 11.55 0.36 5.88
C LEU A 87 11.58 -0.58 7.09
N SER A 88 10.47 -0.61 7.85
CA SER A 88 10.37 -1.42 9.08
C SER A 88 9.16 -2.35 9.03
N PRO A 89 9.19 -3.46 8.25
CA PRO A 89 8.08 -4.42 8.18
C PRO A 89 7.67 -4.98 9.55
N GLU A 90 8.64 -5.16 10.43
CA GLU A 90 8.47 -5.67 11.81
C GLU A 90 7.64 -4.74 12.69
N ARG A 91 7.58 -3.44 12.38
CA ARG A 91 6.67 -2.51 13.07
C ARG A 91 5.24 -2.63 12.57
N ALA A 92 5.05 -3.12 11.34
CA ALA A 92 3.76 -3.16 10.71
C ALA A 92 2.96 -4.44 11.02
N MET A 93 3.64 -5.51 11.41
CA MET A 93 2.99 -6.78 11.75
C MET A 93 3.88 -7.67 12.59
N THR A 94 3.25 -8.53 13.37
CA THR A 94 3.91 -9.55 14.19
C THR A 94 4.14 -10.88 13.44
N MET A 95 3.65 -11.00 12.20
CA MET A 95 3.78 -12.21 11.40
C MET A 95 5.22 -12.40 10.92
N THR A 96 5.68 -13.64 10.95
CA THR A 96 6.90 -14.05 10.25
C THR A 96 6.71 -13.96 8.73
N PRO A 97 7.80 -13.88 7.93
CA PRO A 97 7.70 -13.93 6.48
C PRO A 97 6.88 -15.09 5.92
N THR A 98 7.02 -16.28 6.50
CA THR A 98 6.27 -17.48 6.08
C THR A 98 4.78 -17.37 6.41
N GLU A 99 4.44 -16.85 7.59
CA GLU A 99 3.03 -16.62 7.96
C GLU A 99 2.39 -15.56 7.07
N TYR A 100 3.12 -14.48 6.77
CA TYR A 100 2.62 -13.43 5.89
C TYR A 100 2.42 -13.93 4.46
N ARG A 101 3.32 -14.78 3.97
CA ARG A 101 3.15 -15.44 2.67
C ARG A 101 1.86 -16.25 2.62
N ARG A 102 1.62 -17.10 3.63
CA ARG A 102 0.38 -17.90 3.75
C ARG A 102 -0.85 -16.99 3.81
N PHE A 103 -0.79 -15.91 4.57
CA PHE A 103 -1.87 -14.93 4.70
C PHE A 103 -2.24 -14.22 3.37
N ILE A 104 -1.27 -14.03 2.47
CA ILE A 104 -1.50 -13.52 1.11
C ILE A 104 -2.12 -14.59 0.21
N ASP A 105 -1.58 -15.82 0.26
CA ASP A 105 -2.01 -16.92 -0.60
C ASP A 105 -3.48 -17.30 -0.32
N GLU A 106 -3.88 -17.42 0.96
CA GLU A 106 -5.27 -17.68 1.36
C GLU A 106 -6.28 -16.65 0.82
N TYR A 107 -5.88 -15.38 0.70
CA TYR A 107 -6.75 -14.34 0.15
C TYR A 107 -6.85 -14.40 -1.36
N THR A 108 -5.80 -14.87 -2.03
CA THR A 108 -5.82 -15.04 -3.49
C THR A 108 -6.92 -16.02 -3.90
N ASP A 109 -7.09 -17.09 -3.14
CA ASP A 109 -8.13 -18.09 -3.41
C ASP A 109 -9.53 -17.54 -3.13
N LYS A 110 -9.72 -16.88 -1.98
CA LYS A 110 -10.99 -16.19 -1.68
C LYS A 110 -11.32 -15.11 -2.72
N LYS A 111 -10.35 -14.34 -3.20
CA LYS A 111 -10.56 -13.30 -4.22
C LYS A 111 -11.02 -13.89 -5.55
N LYS A 112 -10.52 -15.07 -5.94
CA LYS A 112 -11.00 -15.80 -7.13
C LYS A 112 -12.44 -16.27 -6.94
N GLU A 113 -12.76 -16.86 -5.78
CA GLU A 113 -14.13 -17.27 -5.44
C GLU A 113 -15.11 -16.09 -5.46
N PHE A 114 -14.79 -14.98 -4.80
CA PHE A 114 -15.63 -13.77 -4.84
C PHE A 114 -15.76 -13.19 -6.25
N GLY A 115 -14.71 -13.26 -7.07
CA GLY A 115 -14.76 -12.87 -8.47
C GLY A 115 -15.75 -13.72 -9.27
N TYR A 116 -15.71 -15.04 -9.06
CA TYR A 116 -16.63 -15.99 -9.67
C TYR A 116 -18.09 -15.76 -9.22
N ILE A 117 -18.33 -15.60 -7.91
CA ILE A 117 -19.66 -15.31 -7.36
C ILE A 117 -20.21 -14.00 -7.92
N LYS A 118 -19.40 -12.94 -8.00
CA LYS A 118 -19.81 -11.67 -8.61
C LYS A 118 -20.21 -11.80 -10.08
N HIS A 119 -19.52 -12.64 -10.84
CA HIS A 119 -19.88 -12.91 -12.23
C HIS A 119 -21.23 -13.63 -12.30
N LEU A 120 -21.43 -14.68 -11.51
CA LEU A 120 -22.70 -15.41 -11.46
C LEU A 120 -23.91 -14.54 -11.07
N LEU A 121 -23.70 -13.60 -10.14
CA LEU A 121 -24.74 -12.69 -9.68
C LEU A 121 -24.97 -11.48 -10.61
N ALA A 122 -24.03 -11.16 -11.49
CA ALA A 122 -24.17 -10.07 -12.46
C ALA A 122 -24.88 -10.52 -13.75
N ASP A 123 -24.89 -11.82 -14.03
CA ASP A 123 -25.57 -12.44 -15.17
C ASP A 123 -26.99 -12.97 -14.82
N ALA A 124 -27.49 -12.69 -13.61
CA ALA A 124 -28.82 -13.07 -13.12
C ALA A 124 -29.76 -11.85 -13.05
#